data_AF-A0A821XVD7-F1
#
_entry.id   AF-A0A821XVD7-F1
#
_cell.length_a   1.000
_cell.length_b   1.000
_cell.length_c   1.000
_cell.angle_alpha   90.00
_cell.angle_beta   90.00
_cell.angle_gamma   90.00
#
_symmetry.space_group_name_H-M   'P 1'
#
loop_
_entity.id
_entity.type
_entity.pdbx_description
1 polymer ?
#
loop_
_entity_poly.entity_id
_entity_poly.type
_entity_poly.pdbx_seq_one_letter_code
_entity_poly.pdbx_strand_id
1 'polypeptide(L)'
;IFGNSIAYDDTSECAAGCFAANPGVVPDYVVVDWTKAPNTYIFTGKDKHGSEVDGLYIPVKKAYEMWSKGGEFMKDDHGNYTPIPSGTAKAGLYWEDEPGLIKSVALQGTGENAKIKVLVNKLKEGNAVVSYRVNDTVYWTWHVWITDDPTTNGSTYHLGFEKDKNGLPVTDWKWMDRNLGATSANFLGNDWHKSQGLQYQWGRKDPFPALAHKDGTMYEISGEVGNMRNVGAVYTTGSTSVLPVKYRGNLYPQDNTGFDTPNGNIRYSVQNPIHMIIPPLYVKKYNETVNNNEEDMFVQNSGNVWYHQRRTTWFSKQKYRNEFSTDASKNVAWDLWGDTRGGKISDLNYPALAEESKRYAMKSPYDPCPCNWRTPSYYDNIGSPNNDNNASPWGRIGGANDVDTFTSNPATSSTRFPGIKIYPGLGYDFTGVSGRNLGLIPINGNYEYYPNYVTINRVTTSGLVTPKIVYQDGSSDGALGSSTFSVGASGSGPWYGPRGLGYISDPGNVKETANNFGWYTMNSVSHDGNTHETAGIRCIKDPNNAYMPAVFETQFISTPNEEYSLATLKSWAKDPNSYVEYTN
;
A
#
# COMPACT_ATOMS: atom_id res chain seq x y z
N ILE A 1 30.33 26.23 22.96
CA ILE A 1 29.98 26.82 24.27
C ILE A 1 29.29 28.14 24.01
N PHE A 2 27.97 28.14 24.06
CA PHE A 2 27.04 29.18 24.54
C PHE A 2 25.73 28.38 24.67
N GLY A 3 25.13 28.13 25.84
CA GLY A 3 24.90 29.05 26.95
C GLY A 3 23.46 29.54 26.81
N ASN A 4 22.56 29.08 27.68
CA ASN A 4 21.14 29.47 27.75
C ASN A 4 20.91 30.95 27.35
N SER A 5 20.21 31.19 26.24
CA SER A 5 19.55 32.47 25.99
C SER A 5 18.14 32.25 25.47
N ILE A 6 17.19 32.75 26.25
CA ILE A 6 15.77 32.86 25.91
C ILE A 6 15.62 34.27 25.29
N ALA A 7 15.77 34.43 23.98
CA ALA A 7 15.37 35.66 23.27
C ALA A 7 15.45 35.50 21.75
N TYR A 8 14.48 36.12 21.07
CA TYR A 8 14.35 36.35 19.61
C TYR A 8 13.73 35.22 18.77
N ASP A 9 12.41 35.10 18.89
CA ASP A 9 11.53 34.67 17.80
C ASP A 9 10.96 35.95 17.15
N ASP A 10 11.74 36.52 16.23
CA ASP A 10 11.30 37.59 15.33
C ASP A 10 11.67 37.18 13.92
N THR A 11 10.67 36.82 13.13
CA THR A 11 10.82 36.41 11.72
C THR A 11 10.92 37.61 10.77
N SER A 12 11.15 38.83 11.25
CA SER A 12 11.19 40.03 10.40
C SER A 12 12.57 40.45 9.87
N GLU A 13 13.67 39.78 10.26
CA GLU A 13 15.01 40.07 9.71
C GLU A 13 15.81 38.81 9.36
N CYS A 14 15.45 38.13 8.27
CA CYS A 14 16.36 37.26 7.52
C CYS A 14 16.01 37.25 6.03
N ALA A 15 15.90 38.44 5.44
CA ALA A 15 16.04 38.65 4.01
C ALA A 15 17.35 39.40 3.79
N ALA A 16 18.31 38.74 3.13
CA ALA A 16 19.68 39.18 2.82
C ALA A 16 20.75 38.92 3.92
N GLY A 17 21.61 37.93 3.63
CA GLY A 17 22.93 37.79 4.25
C GLY A 17 23.11 36.55 5.11
N CYS A 18 23.44 35.41 4.51
CA CYS A 18 24.06 34.31 5.26
C CYS A 18 25.41 34.81 5.79
N PHE A 19 25.57 34.92 7.11
CA PHE A 19 26.89 35.15 7.70
C PHE A 19 27.73 33.89 7.55
N ALA A 20 28.92 34.02 6.96
CA ALA A 20 29.90 32.94 6.92
C ALA A 20 30.51 32.76 8.31
N ALA A 21 30.01 31.78 9.06
CA ALA A 21 30.81 31.15 10.11
C ALA A 21 31.97 30.39 9.44
N ASN A 22 33.19 30.51 9.99
CA ASN A 22 34.47 29.90 9.59
C ASN A 22 34.47 28.91 8.38
N PRO A 23 35.44 29.02 7.45
CA PRO A 23 35.60 28.03 6.37
C PRO A 23 35.63 26.59 6.92
N GLY A 24 34.61 25.80 6.60
CA GLY A 24 34.46 24.41 7.07
C GLY A 24 33.37 24.15 8.11
N VAL A 25 32.61 25.16 8.56
CA VAL A 25 31.43 24.93 9.41
C VAL A 25 30.25 24.48 8.55
N VAL A 26 29.81 23.24 8.76
CA VAL A 26 28.55 22.71 8.20
C VAL A 26 27.41 23.16 9.11
N PRO A 27 26.33 23.78 8.60
CA PRO A 27 25.15 24.11 9.39
C PRO A 27 24.61 22.86 10.10
N ASP A 28 24.39 22.95 11.41
CA ASP A 28 23.64 21.99 12.21
C ASP A 28 22.15 22.01 11.89
N TYR A 29 21.66 23.09 11.27
CA TYR A 29 20.31 23.20 10.73
C TYR A 29 20.16 22.46 9.39
N VAL A 30 19.98 21.13 9.48
CA VAL A 30 19.52 20.34 8.33
C VAL A 30 18.03 20.63 8.13
N VAL A 31 17.68 21.28 7.02
CA VAL A 31 16.27 21.46 6.62
C VAL A 31 15.66 20.08 6.38
N VAL A 32 14.77 19.66 7.29
CA VAL A 32 14.06 18.39 7.21
C VAL A 32 12.93 18.50 6.19
N ASP A 33 12.93 17.62 5.18
CA ASP A 33 11.82 17.49 4.22
C ASP A 33 10.66 16.69 4.83
N TRP A 34 9.72 17.38 5.47
CA TRP A 34 8.58 16.77 6.15
C TRP A 34 7.57 16.10 5.20
N THR A 35 7.68 16.28 3.87
CA THR A 35 6.89 15.48 2.92
C THR A 35 7.25 14.00 2.99
N LYS A 36 8.45 13.66 3.48
CA LYS A 36 8.95 12.29 3.65
C LYS A 36 8.63 11.65 5.00
N ALA A 37 7.98 12.37 5.91
CA ALA A 37 7.53 11.80 7.18
C ALA A 37 6.60 10.58 6.94
N PRO A 38 6.51 9.63 7.88
CA PRO A 38 5.79 8.37 7.65
C PRO A 38 4.27 8.57 7.47
N ASN A 39 3.64 7.67 6.71
CA ASN A 39 2.18 7.56 6.59
C ASN A 39 1.58 6.52 7.54
N THR A 40 2.40 5.63 8.07
CA THR A 40 2.00 4.57 9.00
C THR A 40 2.85 4.60 10.27
N TYR A 41 2.18 4.39 11.41
CA TYR A 41 2.81 4.28 12.73
C TYR A 41 2.53 2.91 13.32
N ILE A 42 3.60 2.22 13.74
CA ILE A 42 3.49 0.93 14.43
C ILE A 42 3.34 1.21 15.92
N PHE A 43 2.43 0.50 16.58
CA PHE A 43 2.27 0.54 18.02
C PHE A 43 2.24 -0.89 18.59
N THR A 44 3.25 -1.21 19.41
CA THR A 44 3.42 -2.54 20.04
C THR A 44 3.06 -2.54 21.52
N GLY A 45 2.62 -1.39 22.06
CA GLY A 45 2.51 -1.15 23.50
C GLY A 45 3.85 -0.79 24.17
N LYS A 46 4.95 -0.77 23.40
CA LYS A 46 6.30 -0.45 23.89
C LYS A 46 7.00 0.60 23.03
N ASP A 47 7.84 1.41 23.66
CA ASP A 47 8.79 2.25 22.95
C ASP A 47 10.03 1.47 22.47
N LYS A 48 10.94 2.14 21.77
CA LYS A 48 12.20 1.56 21.26
C LYS A 48 13.16 1.06 22.35
N HIS A 49 12.94 1.43 23.61
CA HIS A 49 13.72 0.99 24.76
C HIS A 49 13.02 -0.13 25.54
N GLY A 50 11.84 -0.57 25.09
CA GLY A 50 11.06 -1.63 25.71
C GLY A 50 10.17 -1.16 26.87
N SER A 51 10.07 0.15 27.11
CA SER A 51 9.21 0.72 28.15
C SER A 51 7.76 0.69 27.70
N GLU A 52 6.84 0.40 28.64
CA GLU A 52 5.40 0.44 28.37
C GLU A 52 4.93 1.86 28.03
N VAL A 53 4.08 1.96 27.00
CA VAL A 53 3.53 3.22 26.49
C VAL A 53 2.04 3.06 26.18
N ASP A 54 1.27 4.13 26.34
CA ASP A 54 -0.20 4.11 26.18
C ASP A 54 -0.70 4.65 24.83
N GLY A 55 0.23 5.08 23.98
CA GLY A 55 -0.11 5.62 22.68
C GLY A 55 1.05 6.34 22.03
N LEU A 56 0.75 7.15 21.02
CA LEU A 56 1.74 7.82 20.20
C LEU A 56 1.30 9.22 19.75
N TYR A 57 2.28 9.98 19.27
CA TYR A 57 2.11 11.28 18.67
C TYR A 57 2.37 11.24 17.17
N ILE A 58 1.49 11.90 16.41
CA ILE A 58 1.61 12.06 14.96
C ILE A 58 1.73 13.56 14.64
N PRO A 59 2.88 14.04 14.15
CA PRO A 59 3.03 15.44 13.74
C PRO A 59 2.17 15.78 12.52
N VAL A 60 1.39 16.87 12.58
CA VAL A 60 0.57 17.30 11.44
C VAL A 60 1.38 18.04 10.37
N LYS A 61 2.64 18.37 10.66
CA LYS A 61 3.56 19.11 9.77
C LYS A 61 3.63 18.52 8.37
N LYS A 62 3.57 17.19 8.23
CA LYS A 62 3.51 16.52 6.92
C LYS A 62 2.33 17.03 6.07
N ALA A 63 1.14 17.17 6.66
CA ALA A 63 -0.04 17.64 5.94
C ALA A 63 0.21 19.06 5.40
N TYR A 64 0.70 19.97 6.24
CA TYR A 64 1.02 21.34 5.85
C TYR A 64 2.04 21.42 4.71
N GLU A 65 3.11 20.62 4.80
CA GLU A 65 4.16 20.57 3.79
C GLU A 65 3.66 19.95 2.47
N MET A 66 2.81 18.92 2.53
CA MET A 66 2.22 18.32 1.34
C MET A 66 1.33 19.30 0.58
N TRP A 67 0.47 20.06 1.28
CA TRP A 67 -0.43 21.01 0.64
C TRP A 67 0.25 22.31 0.20
N SER A 68 1.39 22.67 0.80
CA SER A 68 2.17 23.86 0.42
C SER A 68 3.25 23.61 -0.63
N LYS A 69 3.82 22.39 -0.69
CA LYS A 69 4.94 22.06 -1.58
C LYS A 69 5.14 20.55 -1.87
N GLY A 70 4.12 19.71 -1.69
CA GLY A 70 4.19 18.24 -1.76
C GLY A 70 4.40 17.61 -3.14
N GLY A 71 5.22 18.23 -4.00
CA GLY A 71 5.45 17.78 -5.37
C GLY A 71 4.31 18.15 -6.32
N GLU A 72 4.46 17.74 -7.58
CA GLU A 72 3.57 18.18 -8.66
C GLU A 72 2.12 17.75 -8.47
N PHE A 73 1.88 16.57 -7.89
CA PHE A 73 0.53 15.99 -7.71
C PHE A 73 -0.32 16.70 -6.64
N MET A 74 0.29 17.52 -5.78
CA MET A 74 -0.43 18.29 -4.75
C MET A 74 -0.82 19.69 -5.23
N LYS A 75 -0.37 20.11 -6.42
CA LYS A 75 -0.85 21.33 -7.05
C LYS A 75 -2.31 21.17 -7.49
N ASP A 76 -3.06 22.25 -7.56
CA ASP A 76 -4.36 22.24 -8.23
C ASP A 76 -4.20 22.10 -9.75
N ASP A 77 -5.30 22.00 -10.48
CA ASP A 77 -5.30 21.88 -11.94
C ASP A 77 -4.78 23.16 -12.66
N HIS A 78 -4.62 24.27 -11.93
CA HIS A 78 -4.01 25.50 -12.42
C HIS A 78 -2.49 25.55 -12.11
N GLY A 79 -1.92 24.50 -11.52
CA GLY A 79 -0.49 24.40 -11.22
C GLY A 79 -0.06 25.11 -9.93
N ASN A 80 -1.01 25.53 -9.09
CA ASN A 80 -0.74 26.25 -7.84
C ASN A 80 -0.81 25.33 -6.62
N TYR A 81 0.05 25.56 -5.65
CA TYR A 81 -0.15 24.98 -4.32
C TYR A 81 -1.28 25.70 -3.59
N THR A 82 -2.08 24.95 -2.85
CA THR A 82 -3.15 25.50 -2.01
C THR A 82 -2.88 25.10 -0.57
N PRO A 83 -2.04 25.85 0.16
CA PRO A 83 -1.74 25.56 1.55
C PRO A 83 -3.00 25.40 2.39
N ILE A 84 -2.91 24.62 3.46
CA ILE A 84 -4.02 24.41 4.40
C ILE A 84 -4.48 25.79 4.92
N PRO A 85 -5.77 26.16 4.73
CA PRO A 85 -6.27 27.46 5.15
C PRO A 85 -6.35 27.57 6.67
N SER A 86 -6.46 28.80 7.16
CA SER A 86 -6.87 29.04 8.54
C SER A 86 -8.31 28.53 8.77
N GLY A 87 -8.59 28.02 9.96
CA GLY A 87 -9.92 27.54 10.30
C GLY A 87 -9.91 26.67 11.55
N THR A 88 -11.04 26.00 11.81
CA THR A 88 -11.19 25.10 12.95
C THR A 88 -10.48 23.78 12.64
N ALA A 89 -9.27 23.63 13.17
CA ALA A 89 -8.49 22.41 13.06
C ALA A 89 -8.96 21.36 14.08
N LYS A 90 -9.09 20.11 13.63
CA LYS A 90 -9.40 18.96 14.48
C LYS A 90 -8.68 17.70 14.01
N ALA A 91 -8.51 16.77 14.93
CA ALA A 91 -8.09 15.41 14.62
C ALA A 91 -9.19 14.44 15.03
N GLY A 92 -9.36 13.34 14.29
CA GLY A 92 -10.42 12.37 14.52
C GLY A 92 -10.01 10.94 14.21
N LEU A 93 -10.77 9.99 14.75
CA LEU A 93 -10.70 8.58 14.37
C LEU A 93 -11.48 8.40 13.07
N TYR A 94 -10.76 8.38 11.94
CA TYR A 94 -11.37 8.26 10.62
C TYR A 94 -12.09 6.90 10.48
N TRP A 95 -11.39 5.82 10.79
CA TRP A 95 -11.97 4.50 11.04
C TRP A 95 -11.06 3.60 11.89
N GLU A 96 -11.62 2.60 12.56
CA GLU A 96 -10.92 1.44 13.14
C GLU A 96 -11.63 0.14 12.75
N ASP A 97 -10.88 -0.96 12.67
CA ASP A 97 -11.42 -2.30 12.34
C ASP A 97 -11.75 -3.17 13.56
N GLU A 98 -11.33 -2.74 14.75
CA GLU A 98 -11.60 -3.38 16.03
C GLU A 98 -12.21 -2.34 16.97
N PRO A 99 -13.51 -2.43 17.33
CA PRO A 99 -14.18 -1.41 18.13
C PRO A 99 -13.51 -1.14 19.47
N GLY A 100 -13.17 0.11 19.76
CA GLY A 100 -12.47 0.51 20.98
C GLY A 100 -10.97 0.19 20.97
N LEU A 101 -10.38 0.01 19.78
CA LEU A 101 -8.93 -0.07 19.58
C LEU A 101 -8.25 1.26 19.91
N ILE A 102 -8.83 2.37 19.44
CA ILE A 102 -8.39 3.72 19.77
C ILE A 102 -9.25 4.27 20.92
N LYS A 103 -8.60 4.58 22.05
CA LYS A 103 -9.26 5.17 23.24
C LYS A 103 -9.64 6.63 23.01
N SER A 104 -8.75 7.40 22.38
CA SER A 104 -9.01 8.79 22.04
C SER A 104 -8.03 9.33 21.00
N VAL A 105 -8.50 10.35 20.26
CA VAL A 105 -7.72 11.16 19.33
C VAL A 105 -7.90 12.62 19.71
N ALA A 106 -6.81 13.34 19.96
CA ALA A 106 -6.85 14.75 20.33
C ALA A 106 -5.74 15.54 19.65
N LEU A 107 -6.04 16.75 19.16
CA LEU A 107 -5.03 17.65 18.63
C LEU A 107 -4.36 18.42 19.77
N GLN A 108 -3.03 18.46 19.80
CA GLN A 108 -2.23 19.24 20.75
C GLN A 108 -1.38 20.27 20.00
N GLY A 109 -1.46 21.53 20.43
CA GLY A 109 -0.81 22.66 19.75
C GLY A 109 -1.66 23.24 18.63
N THR A 110 -1.06 24.12 17.83
CA THR A 110 -1.73 24.86 16.75
C THR A 110 -0.87 24.90 15.48
N GLY A 111 -1.52 25.07 14.33
CA GLY A 111 -0.86 25.18 13.04
C GLY A 111 -0.01 23.95 12.68
N GLU A 112 1.06 24.18 11.90
CA GLU A 112 1.94 23.10 11.42
C GLU A 112 2.75 22.39 12.50
N ASN A 113 2.91 23.02 13.68
CA ASN A 113 3.65 22.47 14.80
C ASN A 113 2.78 21.59 15.72
N ALA A 114 1.48 21.49 15.44
CA ALA A 114 0.58 20.64 16.21
C ALA A 114 0.91 19.14 16.02
N LYS A 115 0.48 18.34 17.00
CA LYS A 115 0.59 16.88 16.98
C LYS A 115 -0.75 16.26 17.36
N ILE A 116 -1.10 15.15 16.73
CA ILE A 116 -2.23 14.33 17.12
C ILE A 116 -1.76 13.38 18.21
N LYS A 117 -2.37 13.48 19.39
CA LYS A 117 -2.23 12.53 20.50
C LYS A 117 -3.21 11.38 20.26
N VAL A 118 -2.71 10.16 20.09
CA VAL A 118 -3.52 8.96 19.91
C VAL A 118 -3.30 8.03 21.11
N LEU A 119 -4.32 7.80 21.92
CA LEU A 119 -4.29 6.81 23.00
C LEU A 119 -4.86 5.48 22.51
N VAL A 120 -4.19 4.38 22.86
CA VAL A 120 -4.47 3.05 22.32
C VAL A 120 -4.90 2.09 23.42
N ASN A 121 -5.79 1.16 23.08
CA ASN A 121 -6.13 0.03 23.93
C ASN A 121 -5.14 -1.12 23.72
N LYS A 122 -4.14 -1.21 24.60
CA LYS A 122 -3.06 -2.23 24.59
C LYS A 122 -3.55 -3.68 24.71
N LEU A 123 -4.83 -3.91 25.02
CA LEU A 123 -5.43 -5.24 25.08
C LEU A 123 -5.89 -5.75 23.71
N LYS A 124 -5.88 -4.88 22.69
CA LYS A 124 -6.40 -5.16 21.36
C LYS A 124 -5.31 -4.97 20.32
N GLU A 125 -5.49 -5.65 19.19
CA GLU A 125 -4.67 -5.53 17.99
C GLU A 125 -5.61 -5.24 16.82
N GLY A 126 -5.14 -4.47 15.86
CA GLY A 126 -5.95 -4.06 14.72
C GLY A 126 -5.35 -2.86 14.00
N ASN A 127 -6.19 -2.22 13.21
CA ASN A 127 -5.84 -1.08 12.39
C ASN A 127 -6.79 0.07 12.65
N ALA A 128 -6.23 1.27 12.66
CA ALA A 128 -7.00 2.50 12.65
C ALA A 128 -6.41 3.49 11.63
N VAL A 129 -7.25 4.38 11.12
CA VAL A 129 -6.83 5.56 10.38
C VAL A 129 -7.26 6.78 11.17
N VAL A 130 -6.34 7.72 11.37
CA VAL A 130 -6.61 9.00 12.04
C VAL A 130 -6.52 10.14 11.03
N SER A 131 -7.45 11.09 11.13
CA SER A 131 -7.54 12.23 10.21
C SER A 131 -7.04 13.52 10.86
N TYR A 132 -6.49 14.41 10.04
CA TYR A 132 -6.36 15.84 10.34
C TYR A 132 -7.28 16.63 9.42
N ARG A 133 -8.12 17.47 10.02
CA ARG A 133 -9.16 18.23 9.30
C ARG A 133 -9.09 19.70 9.64
N VAL A 134 -9.43 20.54 8.66
CA VAL A 134 -9.71 21.97 8.87
C VAL A 134 -11.04 22.28 8.20
N ASN A 135 -11.98 22.87 8.95
CA ASN A 135 -13.35 23.15 8.48
C ASN A 135 -14.01 21.92 7.83
N ASP A 136 -13.95 20.78 8.55
CA ASP A 136 -14.48 19.48 8.13
C ASP A 136 -13.86 18.85 6.88
N THR A 137 -12.90 19.49 6.22
CA THR A 137 -12.16 18.89 5.09
C THR A 137 -10.96 18.12 5.62
N VAL A 138 -10.79 16.86 5.19
CA VAL A 138 -9.59 16.06 5.49
C VAL A 138 -8.41 16.59 4.68
N TYR A 139 -7.31 16.91 5.33
CA TYR A 139 -6.07 17.33 4.67
C TYR A 139 -5.02 16.23 4.66
N TRP A 140 -5.04 15.32 5.63
CA TRP A 140 -4.20 14.12 5.60
C TRP A 140 -4.76 13.08 6.58
N THR A 141 -4.34 11.85 6.36
CA THR A 141 -4.66 10.70 7.20
C THR A 141 -3.42 9.85 7.39
N TRP A 142 -3.34 9.19 8.53
CA TRP A 142 -2.26 8.26 8.88
C TRP A 142 -2.86 6.93 9.33
N HIS A 143 -2.23 5.84 8.92
CA HIS A 143 -2.53 4.50 9.42
C HIS A 143 -1.80 4.27 10.74
N VAL A 144 -2.52 3.78 11.74
CA VAL A 144 -2.00 3.33 13.02
C VAL A 144 -2.18 1.83 13.06
N TRP A 145 -1.08 1.09 13.10
CA TRP A 145 -1.05 -0.36 13.07
C TRP A 145 -0.67 -0.90 14.44
N ILE A 146 -1.65 -1.48 15.14
CA ILE A 146 -1.51 -1.98 16.50
C ILE A 146 -1.31 -3.49 16.43
N THR A 147 -0.11 -3.95 16.74
CA THR A 147 0.31 -5.36 16.56
C THR A 147 1.55 -5.65 17.41
N ASP A 148 1.88 -6.92 17.63
CA ASP A 148 3.25 -7.32 18.01
C ASP A 148 4.27 -6.90 16.93
N ASP A 149 5.55 -6.81 17.30
CA ASP A 149 6.58 -6.15 16.49
C ASP A 149 6.86 -6.85 15.14
N PRO A 150 6.44 -6.27 13.99
CA PRO A 150 6.59 -6.88 12.68
C PRO A 150 8.01 -6.74 12.11
N THR A 151 8.91 -6.06 12.82
CA THR A 151 10.24 -5.65 12.33
C THR A 151 11.36 -6.62 12.69
N THR A 152 11.10 -7.57 13.59
CA THR A 152 12.14 -8.39 14.25
C THR A 152 12.39 -9.73 13.58
N ASN A 153 11.34 -10.43 13.11
CA ASN A 153 11.45 -11.82 12.66
C ASN A 153 11.30 -12.00 11.13
N GLY A 154 11.35 -10.91 10.38
CA GLY A 154 11.25 -10.98 8.93
C GLY A 154 12.53 -11.45 8.23
N SER A 155 12.35 -11.93 7.01
CA SER A 155 13.42 -12.47 6.17
C SER A 155 14.53 -11.45 5.87
N THR A 156 15.77 -11.92 5.71
CA THR A 156 16.91 -11.14 5.21
C THR A 156 17.24 -11.43 3.75
N TYR A 157 16.39 -12.18 3.03
CA TYR A 157 16.62 -12.55 1.64
C TYR A 157 16.52 -11.34 0.70
N HIS A 158 17.49 -11.22 -0.20
CA HIS A 158 17.53 -10.25 -1.30
C HIS A 158 18.49 -10.74 -2.40
N LEU A 159 18.61 -9.99 -3.50
CA LEU A 159 19.44 -10.41 -4.63
C LEU A 159 20.92 -10.03 -4.47
N GLY A 160 21.28 -9.23 -3.48
CA GLY A 160 22.66 -8.95 -3.07
C GLY A 160 23.33 -7.79 -3.80
N PHE A 161 22.68 -7.17 -4.78
CA PHE A 161 23.23 -6.08 -5.59
C PHE A 161 22.62 -4.71 -5.28
N GLU A 162 21.62 -4.67 -4.40
CA GLU A 162 20.88 -3.47 -4.05
C GLU A 162 21.80 -2.41 -3.45
N LYS A 163 21.56 -1.16 -3.82
CA LYS A 163 22.33 0.00 -3.37
C LYS A 163 21.42 1.09 -2.83
N ASP A 164 21.97 1.88 -1.92
CA ASP A 164 21.34 3.11 -1.47
C ASP A 164 21.39 4.21 -2.56
N LYS A 165 20.83 5.39 -2.27
CA LYS A 165 20.80 6.54 -3.17
C LYS A 165 22.20 7.02 -3.61
N ASN A 166 23.22 6.77 -2.79
CA ASN A 166 24.61 7.17 -3.03
C ASN A 166 25.42 6.07 -3.74
N GLY A 167 24.82 4.91 -4.00
CA GLY A 167 25.48 3.79 -4.66
C GLY A 167 26.25 2.85 -3.73
N LEU A 168 26.08 2.98 -2.41
CA LEU A 168 26.68 2.07 -1.43
C LEU A 168 25.87 0.77 -1.33
N PRO A 169 26.50 -0.41 -1.23
CA PRO A 169 25.80 -1.68 -1.05
C PRO A 169 24.93 -1.68 0.19
N VAL A 170 23.70 -2.20 0.07
CA VAL A 170 22.81 -2.44 1.22
C VAL A 170 23.31 -3.65 1.99
N THR A 171 23.52 -3.48 3.30
CA THR A 171 24.08 -4.54 4.18
C THR A 171 23.10 -5.02 5.26
N ASP A 172 22.02 -4.28 5.48
CA ASP A 172 21.03 -4.52 6.54
C ASP A 172 19.64 -4.80 5.97
N TRP A 173 19.58 -5.43 4.79
CA TRP A 173 18.33 -5.77 4.13
C TRP A 173 17.44 -6.64 5.01
N LYS A 174 16.16 -6.29 5.07
CA LYS A 174 15.16 -7.03 5.83
C LYS A 174 13.76 -6.81 5.30
N TRP A 175 12.94 -7.85 5.31
CA TRP A 175 11.50 -7.78 5.11
C TRP A 175 10.79 -7.61 6.45
N MET A 176 9.59 -7.01 6.46
CA MET A 176 8.67 -7.25 7.57
C MET A 176 8.25 -8.72 7.58
N ASP A 177 7.96 -9.26 8.76
CA ASP A 177 7.53 -10.65 8.92
C ASP A 177 6.13 -10.93 8.35
N ARG A 178 5.34 -9.88 8.10
CA ARG A 178 3.95 -9.94 7.67
C ARG A 178 3.58 -8.80 6.71
N ASN A 179 2.38 -8.90 6.14
CA ASN A 179 1.83 -7.84 5.30
C ASN A 179 1.40 -6.64 6.15
N LEU A 180 1.49 -5.43 5.59
CA LEU A 180 1.12 -4.19 6.26
C LEU A 180 -0.35 -4.25 6.69
N GLY A 181 -0.58 -4.01 7.98
CA GLY A 181 -1.90 -4.08 8.61
C GLY A 181 -2.35 -5.48 9.06
N ALA A 182 -1.53 -6.52 8.89
CA ALA A 182 -1.83 -7.84 9.44
C ALA A 182 -1.54 -7.88 10.95
N THR A 183 -2.39 -8.50 11.75
CA THR A 183 -2.14 -8.69 13.20
C THR A 183 -1.57 -10.07 13.52
N SER A 184 -1.39 -10.93 12.51
CA SER A 184 -0.65 -12.18 12.64
C SER A 184 0.40 -12.32 11.54
N ALA A 185 1.62 -12.72 11.92
CA ALA A 185 2.67 -13.13 10.97
C ALA A 185 2.47 -14.54 10.41
N ASN A 186 1.66 -15.36 11.08
CA ASN A 186 1.48 -16.76 10.73
C ASN A 186 0.11 -16.95 10.09
N PHE A 187 0.06 -17.58 8.92
CA PHE A 187 -1.18 -18.09 8.34
C PHE A 187 -1.46 -19.55 8.77
N LEU A 188 -0.75 -20.03 9.80
CA LEU A 188 -0.91 -21.34 10.41
C LEU A 188 -1.07 -21.17 11.93
N GLY A 189 -1.91 -21.99 12.55
CA GLY A 189 -2.12 -21.97 14.00
C GLY A 189 -3.07 -20.86 14.46
N ASN A 190 -2.81 -20.27 15.63
CA ASN A 190 -3.68 -19.26 16.23
C ASN A 190 -3.71 -17.98 15.39
N ASP A 191 -4.88 -17.34 15.31
CA ASP A 191 -5.11 -16.08 14.58
C ASP A 191 -4.66 -16.11 13.10
N TRP A 192 -4.57 -17.30 12.50
CA TRP A 192 -4.17 -17.48 11.10
C TRP A 192 -5.02 -16.67 10.10
N HIS A 193 -6.29 -16.42 10.44
CA HIS A 193 -7.23 -15.71 9.61
C HIS A 193 -6.97 -14.19 9.54
N LYS A 194 -6.06 -13.67 10.38
CA LYS A 194 -5.65 -12.26 10.43
C LYS A 194 -4.32 -11.97 9.73
N SER A 195 -3.79 -12.92 8.96
CA SER A 195 -2.49 -12.80 8.28
C SER A 195 -2.50 -11.98 6.99
N GLN A 196 -3.68 -11.73 6.41
CA GLN A 196 -3.82 -11.14 5.07
C GLN A 196 -3.30 -9.70 4.94
N GLY A 197 -3.44 -8.89 6.00
CA GLY A 197 -3.16 -7.45 5.99
C GLY A 197 -4.24 -6.62 5.31
N LEU A 198 -3.95 -5.33 5.12
CA LEU A 198 -4.82 -4.38 4.43
C LEU A 198 -4.49 -4.31 2.93
N GLN A 199 -5.43 -3.74 2.17
CA GLN A 199 -5.34 -3.60 0.72
C GLN A 199 -5.00 -2.15 0.35
N TYR A 200 -4.23 -1.94 -0.71
CA TYR A 200 -3.82 -0.61 -1.17
C TYR A 200 -4.02 -0.50 -2.68
N GLN A 201 -4.72 0.55 -3.13
CA GLN A 201 -4.69 0.96 -4.54
C GLN A 201 -3.30 1.53 -4.85
N TRP A 202 -2.74 1.17 -6.01
CA TRP A 202 -1.36 1.51 -6.34
C TRP A 202 -1.13 3.03 -6.29
N GLY A 203 -0.05 3.43 -5.61
CA GLY A 203 0.33 4.82 -5.43
C GLY A 203 -0.37 5.57 -4.29
N ARG A 204 -1.31 4.94 -3.58
CA ARG A 204 -1.97 5.55 -2.42
C ARG A 204 -1.28 5.19 -1.10
N LYS A 205 -1.35 6.10 -0.14
CA LYS A 205 -0.92 5.87 1.25
C LYS A 205 -2.02 5.24 2.13
N ASP A 206 -3.27 5.42 1.73
CA ASP A 206 -4.43 5.10 2.55
C ASP A 206 -4.84 3.63 2.37
N PRO A 207 -4.99 2.87 3.46
CA PRO A 207 -5.42 1.49 3.38
C PRO A 207 -6.92 1.35 3.13
N PHE A 208 -7.28 0.23 2.49
CA PHE A 208 -8.64 -0.28 2.35
C PHE A 208 -8.78 -1.57 3.16
N PRO A 209 -9.78 -1.66 4.05
CA PRO A 209 -10.07 -2.92 4.75
C PRO A 209 -10.66 -3.94 3.78
N ALA A 210 -10.37 -5.22 3.98
CA ALA A 210 -11.02 -6.31 3.25
C ALA A 210 -12.47 -6.55 3.73
N LEU A 211 -12.78 -6.15 4.97
CA LEU A 211 -14.06 -6.37 5.67
C LEU A 211 -14.45 -7.85 5.81
N ALA A 212 -13.52 -8.74 5.49
CA ALA A 212 -13.59 -10.17 5.70
C ALA A 212 -12.21 -10.67 6.12
N HIS A 213 -12.19 -11.60 7.06
CA HIS A 213 -11.03 -12.40 7.39
C HIS A 213 -10.95 -13.60 6.45
N LYS A 214 -9.80 -14.26 6.50
CA LYS A 214 -9.45 -15.36 5.62
C LYS A 214 -10.35 -16.60 5.78
N ASP A 215 -10.92 -16.79 6.97
CA ASP A 215 -11.86 -17.87 7.28
C ASP A 215 -13.30 -17.56 6.84
N GLY A 216 -13.51 -16.42 6.16
CA GLY A 216 -14.81 -15.96 5.70
C GLY A 216 -15.62 -15.19 6.75
N THR A 217 -15.12 -15.06 7.99
CA THR A 217 -15.76 -14.21 8.99
C THR A 217 -15.66 -12.75 8.57
N MET A 218 -16.75 -12.00 8.70
CA MET A 218 -16.81 -10.60 8.27
C MET A 218 -16.62 -9.66 9.47
N TYR A 219 -15.93 -8.54 9.24
CA TYR A 219 -15.75 -7.50 10.24
C TYR A 219 -16.24 -6.14 9.69
N GLU A 220 -16.51 -5.22 10.60
CA GLU A 220 -16.97 -3.87 10.29
C GLU A 220 -15.87 -2.87 10.67
N ILE A 221 -15.75 -1.80 9.88
CA ILE A 221 -15.02 -0.61 10.33
C ILE A 221 -15.98 0.44 10.87
N SER A 222 -15.53 1.22 11.85
CA SER A 222 -16.33 2.31 12.45
C SER A 222 -15.47 3.55 12.72
N GLY A 223 -16.07 4.75 12.63
CA GLY A 223 -15.37 6.01 12.89
C GLY A 223 -16.10 7.21 12.29
N GLU A 224 -15.37 8.26 11.92
CA GLU A 224 -15.92 9.42 11.19
C GLU A 224 -16.60 9.04 9.86
N VAL A 225 -16.19 7.93 9.25
CA VAL A 225 -16.81 7.40 8.02
C VAL A 225 -18.16 6.70 8.26
N GLY A 226 -18.59 6.61 9.51
CA GLY A 226 -19.71 5.75 9.92
C GLY A 226 -19.30 4.28 9.97
N ASN A 227 -20.30 3.41 9.93
CA ASN A 227 -20.12 1.96 9.99
C ASN A 227 -20.10 1.39 8.56
N MET A 228 -19.08 0.63 8.18
CA MET A 228 -18.99 0.01 6.85
C MET A 228 -18.77 -1.50 6.93
N ARG A 229 -19.54 -2.26 6.14
CA ARG A 229 -19.51 -3.73 6.12
C ARG A 229 -19.22 -4.29 4.73
N ASN A 230 -18.80 -5.56 4.71
CA ASN A 230 -18.67 -6.32 3.48
C ASN A 230 -20.03 -6.44 2.76
N VAL A 231 -20.03 -6.35 1.42
CA VAL A 231 -21.24 -6.44 0.58
C VAL A 231 -22.02 -7.76 0.82
N GLY A 232 -21.33 -8.87 1.09
CA GLY A 232 -21.95 -10.16 1.42
C GLY A 232 -22.70 -10.17 2.76
N ALA A 233 -22.39 -9.26 3.68
CA ALA A 233 -23.12 -9.09 4.94
C ALA A 233 -24.41 -8.26 4.78
N VAL A 234 -24.53 -7.49 3.69
CA VAL A 234 -25.63 -6.53 3.45
C VAL A 234 -26.96 -7.22 3.11
N TYR A 235 -26.92 -8.53 2.80
CA TYR A 235 -28.14 -9.33 2.65
C TYR A 235 -28.90 -9.58 3.97
N THR A 236 -28.35 -9.14 5.10
CA THR A 236 -29.09 -9.04 6.37
C THR A 236 -29.79 -7.67 6.45
N THR A 237 -31.11 -7.69 6.61
CA THR A 237 -31.96 -6.48 6.69
C THR A 237 -31.44 -5.50 7.73
N GLY A 238 -30.95 -4.33 7.28
CA GLY A 238 -30.63 -3.18 8.14
C GLY A 238 -29.24 -2.56 7.97
N SER A 239 -28.36 -3.10 7.13
CA SER A 239 -27.04 -2.50 6.87
C SER A 239 -27.08 -1.55 5.66
N THR A 240 -26.66 -0.29 5.81
CA THR A 240 -26.85 0.77 4.80
C THR A 240 -25.57 1.24 4.10
N SER A 241 -24.37 0.79 4.49
CA SER A 241 -23.11 1.35 3.97
C SER A 241 -22.04 0.28 3.69
N VAL A 242 -21.60 0.25 2.43
CA VAL A 242 -20.45 -0.51 1.92
C VAL A 242 -19.29 0.45 1.62
N LEU A 243 -18.11 -0.08 1.32
CA LEU A 243 -17.00 0.77 0.87
C LEU A 243 -17.39 1.59 -0.35
N PRO A 244 -17.22 2.92 -0.31
CA PRO A 244 -17.62 3.78 -1.41
C PRO A 244 -16.65 3.66 -2.58
N VAL A 245 -17.23 3.49 -3.76
CA VAL A 245 -16.51 3.46 -5.04
C VAL A 245 -16.88 4.71 -5.82
N LYS A 246 -15.87 5.37 -6.40
CA LYS A 246 -16.03 6.56 -7.22
C LYS A 246 -15.45 6.34 -8.61
N TYR A 247 -16.15 6.82 -9.62
CA TYR A 247 -15.66 6.81 -10.99
C TYR A 247 -14.76 8.02 -11.24
N ARG A 248 -13.63 7.79 -11.92
CA ARG A 248 -12.77 8.87 -12.40
C ARG A 248 -13.53 9.75 -13.41
N GLY A 249 -13.31 11.06 -13.37
CA GLY A 249 -13.94 12.02 -14.29
C GLY A 249 -15.40 12.31 -13.94
N ASN A 250 -16.22 12.59 -14.96
CA ASN A 250 -17.64 12.99 -14.81
C ASN A 250 -18.60 12.18 -15.72
N LEU A 251 -18.12 11.09 -16.33
CA LEU A 251 -18.93 10.28 -17.26
C LEU A 251 -20.14 9.62 -16.60
N TYR A 252 -20.06 9.35 -15.29
CA TYR A 252 -21.19 8.85 -14.50
C TYR A 252 -21.78 10.01 -13.70
N PRO A 253 -23.09 10.31 -13.83
CA PRO A 253 -23.71 11.46 -13.15
C PRO A 253 -23.64 11.40 -11.61
N GLN A 254 -23.53 10.20 -11.06
CA GLN A 254 -23.45 9.94 -9.62
C GLN A 254 -22.13 9.24 -9.30
N ASP A 255 -21.67 9.38 -8.06
CA ASP A 255 -20.50 8.69 -7.54
C ASP A 255 -19.24 8.86 -8.39
N ASN A 256 -18.97 10.10 -8.81
CA ASN A 256 -17.76 10.43 -9.54
C ASN A 256 -16.85 11.37 -8.75
N THR A 257 -15.61 11.46 -9.19
CA THR A 257 -14.59 12.36 -8.62
C THR A 257 -14.71 13.78 -9.17
N GLY A 258 -15.21 13.93 -10.40
CA GLY A 258 -15.24 15.20 -11.14
C GLY A 258 -13.91 15.54 -11.82
N PHE A 259 -12.88 14.70 -11.67
CA PHE A 259 -11.52 15.00 -12.14
C PHE A 259 -11.00 13.92 -13.09
N ASP A 260 -10.48 14.34 -14.24
CA ASP A 260 -9.72 13.47 -15.16
C ASP A 260 -8.20 13.61 -14.98
N THR A 261 -7.75 14.60 -14.21
CA THR A 261 -6.35 14.95 -14.02
C THR A 261 -5.72 14.15 -12.87
N PRO A 262 -4.41 13.85 -12.94
CA PRO A 262 -3.66 13.26 -11.83
C PRO A 262 -3.81 14.07 -10.53
N ASN A 263 -3.65 15.38 -10.63
CA ASN A 263 -3.70 16.31 -9.50
C ASN A 263 -5.06 16.32 -8.81
N GLY A 264 -6.14 16.46 -9.59
CA GLY A 264 -7.50 16.44 -9.06
C GLY A 264 -7.82 15.13 -8.35
N ASN A 265 -7.50 13.98 -8.96
CA ASN A 265 -7.77 12.67 -8.36
C ASN A 265 -6.90 12.37 -7.13
N ILE A 266 -5.61 12.73 -7.14
CA ILE A 266 -4.73 12.54 -5.99
C ILE A 266 -5.22 13.40 -4.82
N ARG A 267 -5.53 14.68 -5.04
CA ARG A 267 -6.09 15.57 -4.00
C ARG A 267 -7.45 15.09 -3.50
N TYR A 268 -8.33 14.66 -4.40
CA TYR A 268 -9.61 14.05 -4.03
C TYR A 268 -9.40 12.84 -3.12
N SER A 269 -8.44 11.96 -3.45
CA SER A 269 -8.14 10.76 -2.68
C SER A 269 -7.59 11.07 -1.28
N VAL A 270 -6.85 12.17 -1.11
CA VAL A 270 -6.39 12.66 0.20
C VAL A 270 -7.54 13.21 1.03
N GLN A 271 -8.47 13.92 0.39
CA GLN A 271 -9.65 14.48 1.05
C GLN A 271 -10.73 13.42 1.32
N ASN A 272 -10.71 12.30 0.60
CA ASN A 272 -11.65 11.18 0.73
C ASN A 272 -10.91 9.83 0.82
N PRO A 273 -10.19 9.56 1.94
CA PRO A 273 -9.30 8.42 2.04
C PRO A 273 -9.94 7.06 1.76
N ILE A 274 -11.19 6.83 2.21
CA ILE A 274 -11.88 5.54 2.03
C ILE A 274 -12.54 5.38 0.64
N HIS A 275 -12.56 6.42 -0.20
CA HIS A 275 -13.15 6.33 -1.54
C HIS A 275 -12.19 5.59 -2.47
N MET A 276 -12.60 4.41 -2.94
CA MET A 276 -11.89 3.68 -3.97
C MET A 276 -12.21 4.31 -5.32
N ILE A 277 -11.19 4.66 -6.12
CA ILE A 277 -11.42 5.30 -7.41
C ILE A 277 -11.15 4.30 -8.52
N ILE A 278 -12.08 4.17 -9.46
CA ILE A 278 -11.96 3.27 -10.61
C ILE A 278 -12.21 4.04 -11.92
N PRO A 279 -11.50 3.71 -13.01
CA PRO A 279 -11.73 4.37 -14.29
C PRO A 279 -13.07 3.90 -14.91
N PRO A 280 -13.70 4.76 -15.73
CA PRO A 280 -14.73 4.33 -16.67
C PRO A 280 -14.24 3.22 -17.61
N LEU A 281 -15.18 2.40 -18.10
CA LEU A 281 -14.88 1.33 -19.06
C LEU A 281 -15.86 1.33 -20.22
N TYR A 282 -15.30 1.15 -21.42
CA TYR A 282 -16.07 0.92 -22.64
C TYR A 282 -15.94 -0.53 -23.12
N VAL A 283 -16.96 -0.98 -23.84
CA VAL A 283 -16.97 -2.27 -24.52
C VAL A 283 -17.25 -2.04 -26.00
N LYS A 284 -16.48 -2.67 -26.89
CA LYS A 284 -16.66 -2.63 -28.34
C LYS A 284 -16.76 -4.05 -28.88
N LYS A 285 -17.95 -4.43 -29.32
CA LYS A 285 -18.20 -5.70 -30.01
C LYS A 285 -17.70 -5.69 -31.45
N TYR A 286 -17.56 -6.89 -31.99
CA TYR A 286 -17.12 -7.07 -33.37
C TYR A 286 -18.06 -6.35 -34.34
N ASN A 287 -17.47 -5.63 -35.30
CA ASN A 287 -18.18 -4.84 -36.31
C ASN A 287 -19.00 -3.63 -35.80
N GLU A 288 -18.79 -3.21 -34.55
CA GLU A 288 -19.40 -2.01 -33.98
C GLU A 288 -18.37 -0.87 -33.85
N THR A 289 -18.86 0.38 -33.80
CA THR A 289 -18.05 1.58 -33.60
C THR A 289 -18.37 2.20 -32.25
N VAL A 290 -17.34 2.45 -31.45
CA VAL A 290 -17.46 3.05 -30.11
C VAL A 290 -16.41 4.15 -29.98
N ASN A 291 -16.85 5.36 -29.64
CA ASN A 291 -15.96 6.39 -29.12
C ASN A 291 -15.82 6.15 -27.61
N ASN A 292 -14.63 5.76 -27.17
CA ASN A 292 -14.34 5.43 -25.79
C ASN A 292 -13.91 6.63 -24.94
N ASN A 293 -13.98 7.88 -25.44
CA ASN A 293 -13.60 9.07 -24.68
C ASN A 293 -12.19 8.99 -24.05
N GLU A 294 -11.25 8.35 -24.75
CA GLU A 294 -9.88 8.08 -24.28
C GLU A 294 -9.78 7.16 -23.04
N GLU A 295 -10.88 6.52 -22.64
CA GLU A 295 -10.95 5.60 -21.51
C GLU A 295 -10.49 4.18 -21.86
N ASP A 296 -10.37 3.33 -20.85
CA ASP A 296 -10.12 1.91 -21.04
C ASP A 296 -11.27 1.26 -21.85
N MET A 297 -10.93 0.28 -22.69
CA MET A 297 -11.91 -0.38 -23.55
C MET A 297 -11.61 -1.86 -23.79
N PHE A 298 -12.60 -2.73 -23.60
CA PHE A 298 -12.55 -4.10 -24.15
C PHE A 298 -12.99 -4.11 -25.61
N VAL A 299 -12.25 -4.83 -26.45
CA VAL A 299 -12.56 -4.97 -27.88
C VAL A 299 -12.66 -6.43 -28.27
N GLN A 300 -13.75 -6.78 -28.96
CA GLN A 300 -13.99 -8.11 -29.51
C GLN A 300 -13.53 -8.16 -30.97
N ASN A 301 -12.78 -9.20 -31.33
CA ASN A 301 -12.42 -9.48 -32.72
C ASN A 301 -13.41 -10.46 -33.41
N SER A 302 -13.18 -10.73 -34.70
CA SER A 302 -14.04 -11.62 -35.52
C SER A 302 -14.09 -13.07 -35.02
N GLY A 303 -13.09 -13.50 -34.23
CA GLY A 303 -13.02 -14.83 -33.64
C GLY A 303 -13.68 -14.94 -32.27
N ASN A 304 -14.48 -13.94 -31.85
CA ASN A 304 -15.05 -13.85 -30.50
C ASN A 304 -13.98 -13.82 -29.38
N VAL A 305 -12.77 -13.36 -29.70
CA VAL A 305 -11.71 -13.15 -28.72
C VAL A 305 -11.72 -11.69 -28.28
N TRP A 306 -11.66 -11.50 -26.97
CA TRP A 306 -11.60 -10.19 -26.34
C TRP A 306 -10.15 -9.80 -26.05
N TYR A 307 -9.84 -8.52 -26.22
CA TYR A 307 -8.59 -7.93 -25.75
C TYR A 307 -8.85 -6.56 -25.10
N HIS A 308 -8.01 -6.20 -24.15
CA HIS A 308 -8.19 -4.99 -23.34
C HIS A 308 -7.27 -3.87 -23.83
N GLN A 309 -7.81 -2.70 -24.13
CA GLN A 309 -7.06 -1.48 -24.42
C GLN A 309 -6.93 -0.66 -23.13
N ARG A 310 -5.83 -0.88 -22.41
CA ARG A 310 -5.49 -0.15 -21.17
C ARG A 310 -4.82 1.18 -21.52
N ARG A 311 -5.48 2.28 -21.23
CA ARG A 311 -5.01 3.65 -21.53
C ARG A 311 -4.89 4.51 -20.28
N THR A 312 -5.56 4.12 -19.21
CA THR A 312 -5.77 4.98 -18.05
C THR A 312 -5.20 4.38 -16.78
N THR A 313 -5.25 5.18 -15.71
CA THR A 313 -5.06 4.77 -14.33
C THR A 313 -6.29 5.21 -13.53
N TRP A 314 -6.35 4.87 -12.24
CA TRP A 314 -7.42 5.37 -11.37
C TRP A 314 -7.40 6.89 -11.21
N PHE A 315 -6.25 7.54 -11.48
CA PHE A 315 -6.05 8.98 -11.28
C PHE A 315 -5.83 9.77 -12.57
N SER A 316 -5.61 9.12 -13.71
CA SER A 316 -5.23 9.81 -14.96
C SER A 316 -5.84 9.15 -16.20
N LYS A 317 -6.22 9.96 -17.19
CA LYS A 317 -6.50 9.51 -18.57
C LYS A 317 -5.28 9.01 -19.33
N GLN A 318 -4.08 9.19 -18.77
CA GLN A 318 -2.83 8.75 -19.38
C GLN A 318 -2.23 7.58 -18.62
N LYS A 319 -1.73 6.59 -19.37
CA LYS A 319 -1.12 5.38 -18.82
C LYS A 319 0.23 5.66 -18.18
N TYR A 320 1.00 6.53 -18.79
CA TYR A 320 2.32 6.98 -18.36
C TYR A 320 2.30 8.49 -18.15
N ARG A 321 3.25 9.01 -17.37
CA ARG A 321 3.44 10.45 -17.20
C ARG A 321 3.89 11.10 -18.51
N ASN A 322 4.80 10.44 -19.21
CA ASN A 322 5.26 10.83 -20.54
C ASN A 322 5.30 9.59 -21.42
N GLU A 323 4.59 9.63 -22.54
CA GLU A 323 4.55 8.55 -23.52
C GLU A 323 5.12 9.02 -24.86
N PHE A 324 6.04 8.24 -25.41
CA PHE A 324 6.69 8.44 -26.69
C PHE A 324 6.44 7.21 -27.57
N SER A 325 5.44 7.31 -28.45
CA SER A 325 4.99 6.19 -29.29
C SER A 325 6.06 5.63 -30.23
N THR A 326 7.04 6.44 -30.62
CA THR A 326 8.13 6.07 -31.54
C THR A 326 9.43 5.68 -30.84
N ASP A 327 9.56 5.93 -29.54
CA ASP A 327 10.77 5.66 -28.79
C ASP A 327 10.43 5.39 -27.31
N ALA A 328 10.11 4.14 -27.03
CA ALA A 328 9.74 3.70 -25.70
C ALA A 328 10.84 3.90 -24.65
N SER A 329 12.12 4.05 -25.05
CA SER A 329 13.20 4.28 -24.08
C SER A 329 13.13 5.66 -23.42
N LYS A 330 12.27 6.55 -23.95
CA LYS A 330 12.00 7.89 -23.40
C LYS A 330 10.75 7.93 -22.51
N ASN A 331 10.01 6.82 -22.41
CA ASN A 331 8.82 6.77 -21.55
C ASN A 331 9.19 7.01 -20.09
N VAL A 332 8.31 7.74 -19.40
CA VAL A 332 8.38 7.95 -17.95
C VAL A 332 7.06 7.47 -17.36
N ALA A 333 7.12 6.38 -16.60
CA ALA A 333 5.98 5.86 -15.87
C ALA A 333 5.62 6.78 -14.69
N TRP A 334 4.45 6.54 -14.13
CA TRP A 334 4.09 7.14 -12.85
C TRP A 334 4.99 6.58 -11.74
N ASP A 335 5.39 7.43 -10.80
CA ASP A 335 6.15 7.03 -9.61
C ASP A 335 5.54 7.67 -8.36
N LEU A 336 4.61 6.94 -7.76
CA LEU A 336 3.88 7.40 -6.57
C LEU A 336 4.43 6.80 -5.27
N TRP A 337 5.20 5.71 -5.30
CA TRP A 337 5.80 5.10 -4.09
C TRP A 337 7.33 5.20 -4.02
N GLY A 338 7.98 5.63 -5.10
CA GLY A 338 9.43 5.77 -5.19
C GLY A 338 10.04 4.47 -5.69
N ASP A 339 10.10 4.27 -7.00
CA ASP A 339 10.90 3.21 -7.61
C ASP A 339 12.40 3.55 -7.62
N THR A 340 13.24 2.76 -8.28
CA THR A 340 14.70 2.99 -8.33
C THR A 340 15.09 4.19 -9.19
N ARG A 341 14.29 4.55 -10.21
CA ARG A 341 14.65 5.54 -11.24
C ARG A 341 13.61 6.65 -11.46
N GLY A 342 12.69 6.87 -10.53
CA GLY A 342 11.67 7.90 -10.63
C GLY A 342 10.71 7.68 -11.81
N GLY A 343 10.36 6.42 -12.10
CA GLY A 343 9.53 6.02 -13.24
C GLY A 343 10.23 6.06 -14.61
N LYS A 344 11.48 6.53 -14.69
CA LYS A 344 12.29 6.38 -15.92
C LYS A 344 12.56 4.90 -16.16
N ILE A 345 12.78 4.54 -17.42
CA ILE A 345 13.19 3.19 -17.83
C ILE A 345 14.24 2.59 -16.89
N SER A 346 14.13 1.35 -16.45
CA SER A 346 15.16 0.64 -15.69
C SER A 346 15.37 -0.76 -16.27
N ASP A 347 16.64 -1.16 -16.33
CA ASP A 347 17.11 -2.39 -16.97
C ASP A 347 18.49 -2.77 -16.38
N LEU A 348 18.52 -3.87 -15.63
CA LEU A 348 19.68 -4.47 -14.99
C LEU A 348 20.63 -5.12 -16.00
N ASN A 349 20.10 -5.56 -17.13
CA ASN A 349 20.85 -6.26 -18.17
C ASN A 349 21.49 -5.29 -19.17
N TYR A 350 21.01 -4.04 -19.23
CA TYR A 350 21.59 -2.99 -20.08
C TYR A 350 22.68 -2.19 -19.32
N PRO A 351 23.97 -2.29 -19.70
CA PRO A 351 25.08 -1.73 -18.91
C PRO A 351 24.98 -0.23 -18.61
N ALA A 352 24.37 0.55 -19.51
CA ALA A 352 24.21 1.99 -19.32
C ALA A 352 23.17 2.35 -18.24
N LEU A 353 22.27 1.44 -17.90
CA LEU A 353 21.20 1.65 -16.92
C LEU A 353 21.32 0.77 -15.68
N ALA A 354 22.11 -0.31 -15.74
CA ALA A 354 22.22 -1.30 -14.68
C ALA A 354 22.61 -0.69 -13.33
N GLU A 355 23.59 0.22 -13.30
CA GLU A 355 24.05 0.82 -12.04
C GLU A 355 23.03 1.75 -11.38
N GLU A 356 22.17 2.41 -12.16
CA GLU A 356 21.08 3.22 -11.63
C GLU A 356 19.88 2.35 -11.24
N SER A 357 19.63 1.27 -11.98
CA SER A 357 18.53 0.32 -11.73
C SER A 357 18.68 -0.42 -10.39
N LYS A 358 19.91 -0.54 -9.87
CA LYS A 358 20.22 -1.13 -8.56
C LYS A 358 20.07 -0.15 -7.38
N ARG A 359 19.99 1.15 -7.65
CA ARG A 359 20.00 2.20 -6.61
C ARG A 359 18.57 2.56 -6.23
N TYR A 360 18.24 2.41 -4.96
CA TYR A 360 16.96 2.89 -4.46
C TYR A 360 16.96 4.42 -4.37
N ALA A 361 16.02 5.07 -5.06
CA ALA A 361 15.70 6.47 -4.79
C ALA A 361 15.10 6.63 -3.40
N MET A 362 15.11 7.84 -2.84
CA MET A 362 14.39 8.14 -1.59
C MET A 362 12.90 7.77 -1.76
N LYS A 363 12.29 7.13 -0.75
CA LYS A 363 10.87 6.80 -0.78
C LYS A 363 10.00 8.03 -1.06
N SER A 364 8.85 7.84 -1.71
CA SER A 364 7.96 8.96 -2.02
C SER A 364 7.18 9.44 -0.77
N PRO A 365 6.51 10.60 -0.85
CA PRO A 365 5.56 11.03 0.19
C PRO A 365 4.32 10.14 0.35
N TYR A 366 3.97 9.32 -0.64
CA TYR A 366 2.76 8.48 -0.65
C TYR A 366 3.03 7.01 -0.32
N ASP A 367 4.30 6.61 -0.14
CA ASP A 367 4.65 5.27 0.31
C ASP A 367 3.93 4.95 1.65
N PRO A 368 3.18 3.84 1.73
CA PRO A 368 2.36 3.52 2.90
C PRO A 368 3.17 2.92 4.05
N CYS A 369 4.43 2.51 3.84
CA CYS A 369 5.18 1.82 4.87
C CYS A 369 5.61 2.77 6.01
N PRO A 370 5.78 2.24 7.24
CA PRO A 370 6.22 3.01 8.40
C PRO A 370 7.59 3.67 8.23
N CYS A 371 7.97 4.52 9.19
CA CYS A 371 9.31 5.11 9.23
C CYS A 371 10.38 4.02 9.15
N ASN A 372 11.45 4.23 8.39
CA ASN A 372 12.56 3.29 8.16
C ASN A 372 12.21 2.07 7.28
N TRP A 373 10.97 2.00 6.78
CA TRP A 373 10.48 0.93 5.91
C TRP A 373 9.89 1.53 4.63
N ARG A 374 9.86 0.75 3.55
CA ARG A 374 9.30 1.19 2.26
C ARG A 374 8.66 0.04 1.50
N THR A 375 7.82 0.37 0.53
CA THR A 375 7.38 -0.58 -0.50
C THR A 375 8.60 -0.99 -1.35
N PRO A 376 8.80 -2.29 -1.60
CA PRO A 376 9.91 -2.75 -2.43
C PRO A 376 9.75 -2.30 -3.89
N SER A 377 10.88 -2.12 -4.57
CA SER A 377 10.95 -1.77 -5.98
C SER A 377 11.43 -2.97 -6.79
N TYR A 378 10.94 -3.11 -8.02
CA TYR A 378 11.68 -3.83 -9.05
C TYR A 378 12.89 -3.03 -9.50
N TYR A 379 13.87 -3.78 -9.98
CA TYR A 379 15.08 -3.22 -10.56
C TYR A 379 14.88 -2.93 -12.05
N ASP A 380 13.96 -3.65 -12.69
CA ASP A 380 13.57 -3.44 -14.09
C ASP A 380 12.11 -3.06 -14.20
N ASN A 381 11.83 -2.09 -15.07
CA ASN A 381 10.47 -1.71 -15.41
C ASN A 381 10.11 -1.98 -16.88
N ILE A 382 11.10 -2.23 -17.75
CA ILE A 382 10.82 -2.71 -19.12
C ILE A 382 10.19 -4.09 -19.01
N GLY A 383 8.94 -4.23 -19.45
CA GLY A 383 8.26 -5.53 -19.41
C GLY A 383 8.72 -6.43 -20.55
N SER A 384 9.66 -7.33 -20.24
CA SER A 384 9.91 -8.56 -21.00
C SER A 384 9.01 -9.68 -20.44
N PRO A 385 8.18 -10.34 -21.26
CA PRO A 385 7.41 -11.51 -20.82
C PRO A 385 8.29 -12.71 -20.45
N ASN A 386 9.56 -12.66 -20.84
CA ASN A 386 10.56 -13.68 -20.58
C ASN A 386 11.66 -13.07 -19.67
N ASN A 387 11.66 -13.45 -18.38
CA ASN A 387 12.88 -13.83 -17.63
C ASN A 387 13.40 -13.01 -16.44
N ASP A 388 12.85 -11.88 -16.00
CA ASP A 388 13.58 -11.12 -14.96
C ASP A 388 13.18 -11.44 -13.51
N ASN A 389 13.21 -12.73 -13.17
CA ASN A 389 13.17 -13.18 -11.78
C ASN A 389 14.35 -12.57 -10.97
N ASN A 390 15.48 -12.32 -11.63
CA ASN A 390 16.62 -11.58 -11.12
C ASN A 390 16.42 -10.05 -11.05
N ALA A 391 15.30 -9.50 -11.53
CA ALA A 391 14.96 -8.08 -11.37
C ALA A 391 13.77 -7.84 -10.44
N SER A 392 13.21 -8.90 -9.87
CA SER A 392 12.13 -8.85 -8.88
C SER A 392 12.70 -8.92 -7.46
N PRO A 393 12.22 -8.09 -6.52
CA PRO A 393 12.66 -8.20 -5.13
C PRO A 393 12.18 -9.52 -4.48
N TRP A 394 11.11 -10.14 -5.02
CA TRP A 394 10.63 -11.46 -4.60
C TRP A 394 11.22 -12.62 -5.39
N GLY A 395 12.12 -12.32 -6.32
CA GLY A 395 12.59 -13.30 -7.26
C GLY A 395 13.79 -14.09 -6.77
N ARG A 396 14.46 -14.82 -7.66
CA ARG A 396 15.71 -15.56 -7.43
C ARG A 396 16.75 -15.26 -8.51
N ILE A 397 18.02 -15.42 -8.16
CA ILE A 397 19.13 -15.29 -9.11
C ILE A 397 19.05 -16.45 -10.12
N GLY A 398 18.59 -16.14 -11.34
CA GLY A 398 18.43 -17.09 -12.43
C GLY A 398 17.12 -17.91 -12.40
N GLY A 399 16.74 -18.47 -13.55
CA GLY A 399 15.56 -19.32 -13.72
C GLY A 399 14.27 -18.58 -14.10
N ALA A 400 13.24 -19.35 -14.49
CA ALA A 400 11.92 -18.82 -14.86
C ALA A 400 11.02 -18.57 -13.64
N ASN A 401 9.81 -18.03 -13.87
CA ASN A 401 8.75 -17.96 -12.86
C ASN A 401 8.29 -19.35 -12.41
N ASP A 402 7.74 -19.46 -11.21
CA ASP A 402 7.18 -20.70 -10.70
C ASP A 402 5.68 -20.77 -11.04
N VAL A 403 5.36 -21.38 -12.18
CA VAL A 403 3.98 -21.55 -12.65
C VAL A 403 3.66 -23.05 -12.75
N ASP A 404 2.59 -23.50 -12.08
CA ASP A 404 2.02 -24.82 -12.33
C ASP A 404 0.67 -24.75 -13.05
N THR A 405 0.58 -25.47 -14.16
CA THR A 405 -0.63 -25.67 -14.95
C THR A 405 -1.44 -26.86 -14.43
N PHE A 406 -1.80 -26.86 -13.15
CA PHE A 406 -2.83 -27.75 -12.58
C PHE A 406 -2.46 -29.23 -12.37
N THR A 407 -1.18 -29.62 -12.50
CA THR A 407 -0.82 -31.05 -12.67
C THR A 407 0.10 -31.65 -11.61
N SER A 408 0.75 -30.84 -10.76
CA SER A 408 1.72 -31.39 -9.80
C SER A 408 1.13 -31.48 -8.38
N ASN A 409 1.39 -32.60 -7.70
CA ASN A 409 1.05 -32.75 -6.29
C ASN A 409 1.99 -31.84 -5.47
N PRO A 410 1.45 -30.83 -4.76
CA PRO A 410 2.26 -29.90 -3.97
C PRO A 410 3.01 -30.57 -2.82
N ALA A 411 2.60 -31.78 -2.39
CA ALA A 411 3.21 -32.50 -1.26
C ALA A 411 4.41 -33.39 -1.66
N THR A 412 4.58 -33.77 -2.93
CA THR A 412 5.50 -34.88 -3.28
C THR A 412 6.35 -34.70 -4.55
N SER A 413 6.18 -33.66 -5.37
CA SER A 413 6.77 -33.73 -6.72
C SER A 413 7.12 -32.44 -7.49
N SER A 414 7.00 -31.24 -6.93
CA SER A 414 7.21 -30.05 -7.76
C SER A 414 8.69 -29.65 -7.88
N THR A 415 9.33 -29.97 -9.01
CA THR A 415 10.56 -29.29 -9.46
C THR A 415 10.35 -27.79 -9.71
N ARG A 416 9.09 -27.33 -9.75
CA ARG A 416 8.69 -25.95 -10.02
C ARG A 416 8.56 -25.10 -8.75
N PHE A 417 8.42 -25.71 -7.58
CA PHE A 417 8.39 -25.01 -6.28
C PHE A 417 9.48 -25.56 -5.35
N PRO A 418 10.76 -25.52 -5.75
CA PRO A 418 11.83 -26.20 -5.02
C PRO A 418 11.95 -25.69 -3.58
N GLY A 419 11.61 -26.55 -2.63
CA GLY A 419 11.67 -26.27 -1.19
C GLY A 419 10.50 -25.45 -0.62
N ILE A 420 9.61 -24.92 -1.47
CA ILE A 420 8.49 -24.08 -1.03
C ILE A 420 7.34 -25.00 -0.60
N LYS A 421 6.79 -24.81 0.60
CA LYS A 421 5.56 -25.51 1.00
C LYS A 421 4.35 -24.68 0.62
N ILE A 422 3.37 -25.33 0.00
CA ILE A 422 2.12 -24.72 -0.41
C ILE A 422 1.04 -25.21 0.54
N TYR A 423 0.32 -24.26 1.15
CA TYR A 423 -0.85 -24.54 1.98
C TYR A 423 -2.07 -24.06 1.21
N PRO A 424 -2.84 -24.96 0.56
CA PRO A 424 -3.94 -24.59 -0.31
C PRO A 424 -4.93 -23.64 0.36
N GLY A 425 -5.30 -22.57 -0.36
CA GLY A 425 -6.07 -21.44 0.14
C GLY A 425 -5.46 -20.61 1.26
N LEU A 426 -4.35 -21.04 1.88
CA LEU A 426 -3.73 -20.35 3.01
C LEU A 426 -2.56 -19.46 2.61
N GLY A 427 -1.58 -20.00 1.90
CA GLY A 427 -0.36 -19.29 1.56
C GLY A 427 0.82 -20.18 1.21
N TYR A 428 1.97 -19.54 1.06
CA TYR A 428 3.24 -20.11 0.67
C TYR A 428 4.27 -19.93 1.79
N ASP A 429 4.98 -21.00 2.13
CA ASP A 429 6.06 -20.98 3.12
C ASP A 429 7.41 -21.17 2.42
N PHE A 430 8.19 -20.10 2.40
CA PHE A 430 9.55 -20.08 1.87
C PHE A 430 10.62 -20.29 2.95
N THR A 431 10.23 -20.60 4.19
CA THR A 431 11.18 -20.76 5.30
C THR A 431 12.15 -21.89 5.01
N GLY A 432 13.45 -21.56 5.01
CA GLY A 432 14.51 -22.53 4.70
C GLY A 432 14.71 -22.82 3.21
N VAL A 433 14.00 -22.14 2.30
CA VAL A 433 14.23 -22.26 0.86
C VAL A 433 15.59 -21.64 0.49
N SER A 434 16.51 -22.48 0.02
CA SER A 434 17.84 -22.05 -0.41
C SER A 434 17.75 -21.04 -1.55
N GLY A 435 18.38 -19.88 -1.36
CA GLY A 435 18.41 -18.82 -2.37
C GLY A 435 17.07 -18.13 -2.66
N ARG A 436 16.06 -18.30 -1.80
CA ARG A 436 14.77 -17.56 -1.88
C ARG A 436 13.93 -17.62 -0.60
N ASN A 437 14.55 -17.54 0.57
CA ASN A 437 13.80 -17.58 1.83
C ASN A 437 13.02 -16.27 2.06
N LEU A 438 11.79 -16.16 1.57
CA LEU A 438 10.91 -15.00 1.77
C LEU A 438 10.06 -15.06 3.05
N GLY A 439 10.22 -16.12 3.85
CA GLY A 439 9.33 -16.41 4.98
C GLY A 439 7.92 -16.82 4.53
N LEU A 440 6.92 -16.47 5.34
CA LEU A 440 5.52 -16.81 5.13
C LEU A 440 4.80 -15.76 4.28
N ILE A 441 4.25 -16.16 3.13
CA ILE A 441 3.44 -15.31 2.24
C ILE A 441 1.98 -15.79 2.26
N PRO A 442 1.07 -15.09 2.97
CA PRO A 442 -0.34 -15.48 3.03
C PRO A 442 -1.08 -15.08 1.75
N ILE A 443 -2.08 -15.88 1.37
CA ILE A 443 -3.12 -15.44 0.42
C ILE A 443 -3.94 -14.34 1.09
N ASN A 444 -4.06 -13.19 0.42
CA ASN A 444 -4.66 -11.97 0.94
C ASN A 444 -5.86 -11.45 0.15
N GLY A 445 -6.27 -12.14 -0.93
CA GLY A 445 -7.31 -11.66 -1.83
C GLY A 445 -6.94 -10.33 -2.49
N ASN A 446 -7.90 -9.79 -3.23
CA ASN A 446 -7.78 -8.48 -3.86
C ASN A 446 -9.18 -7.89 -4.12
N TYR A 447 -9.23 -6.57 -4.33
CA TYR A 447 -10.39 -5.92 -4.90
C TYR A 447 -10.30 -5.98 -6.43
N GLU A 448 -11.16 -6.77 -7.06
CA GLU A 448 -11.11 -7.04 -8.50
C GLU A 448 -12.14 -6.22 -9.28
N TYR A 449 -11.73 -5.70 -10.43
CA TYR A 449 -12.52 -4.83 -11.29
C TYR A 449 -13.28 -5.58 -12.37
N TYR A 450 -14.59 -5.38 -12.40
CA TYR A 450 -15.53 -6.05 -13.31
C TYR A 450 -16.18 -5.08 -14.29
N PRO A 451 -16.43 -5.51 -15.55
CA PRO A 451 -16.08 -6.81 -16.11
C PRO A 451 -14.56 -6.95 -16.33
N ASN A 452 -14.03 -8.12 -15.99
CA ASN A 452 -12.65 -8.54 -16.25
C ASN A 452 -12.57 -9.42 -17.50
N TYR A 453 -11.37 -9.94 -17.81
CA TYR A 453 -11.15 -10.80 -18.99
C TYR A 453 -12.01 -12.09 -18.98
N VAL A 454 -12.38 -12.58 -17.78
CA VAL A 454 -13.15 -13.82 -17.61
C VAL A 454 -14.65 -13.58 -17.77
N THR A 455 -15.13 -12.40 -17.41
CA THR A 455 -16.57 -12.06 -17.37
C THR A 455 -17.03 -11.15 -18.50
N ILE A 456 -16.10 -10.61 -19.30
CA ILE A 456 -16.43 -9.73 -20.45
C ILE A 456 -17.37 -10.38 -21.46
N ASN A 457 -17.31 -11.71 -21.59
CA ASN A 457 -18.23 -12.49 -22.44
C ASN A 457 -19.71 -12.39 -22.01
N ARG A 458 -20.00 -11.95 -20.78
CA ARG A 458 -21.36 -11.71 -20.26
C ARG A 458 -21.92 -10.35 -20.65
N VAL A 459 -21.10 -9.44 -21.18
CA VAL A 459 -21.55 -8.10 -21.59
C VAL A 459 -22.23 -8.17 -22.96
N THR A 460 -23.49 -7.74 -23.01
CA THR A 460 -24.34 -7.88 -24.21
C THR A 460 -24.37 -6.64 -25.11
N THR A 461 -23.88 -5.49 -24.65
CA THR A 461 -23.94 -4.21 -25.39
C THR A 461 -22.56 -3.56 -25.51
N SER A 462 -22.33 -2.82 -26.60
CA SER A 462 -21.19 -1.90 -26.69
C SER A 462 -21.50 -0.53 -26.10
N GLY A 463 -20.47 0.27 -25.88
CA GLY A 463 -20.55 1.60 -25.29
C GLY A 463 -20.01 1.63 -23.86
N LEU A 464 -20.35 2.70 -23.13
CA LEU A 464 -20.01 2.86 -21.72
C LEU A 464 -20.75 1.81 -20.89
N VAL A 465 -20.02 1.02 -20.12
CA VAL A 465 -20.60 0.07 -19.16
C VAL A 465 -20.41 0.61 -17.74
N THR A 466 -21.16 0.11 -16.76
CA THR A 466 -20.95 0.48 -15.35
C THR A 466 -20.06 -0.57 -14.70
N PRO A 467 -18.76 -0.28 -14.50
CA PRO A 467 -17.88 -1.23 -13.86
C PRO A 467 -18.15 -1.29 -12.35
N LYS A 468 -17.71 -2.37 -11.72
CA LYS A 468 -17.80 -2.58 -10.27
C LYS A 468 -16.48 -3.11 -9.76
N ILE A 469 -16.22 -2.94 -8.47
CA ILE A 469 -15.07 -3.50 -7.80
C ILE A 469 -15.52 -4.23 -6.54
N VAL A 470 -15.01 -5.44 -6.33
CA VAL A 470 -15.45 -6.34 -5.25
C VAL A 470 -14.24 -7.02 -4.63
N TYR A 471 -14.18 -7.07 -3.30
CA TYR A 471 -13.18 -7.89 -2.61
C TYR A 471 -13.57 -9.36 -2.69
N GLN A 472 -12.66 -10.20 -3.16
CA GLN A 472 -12.88 -11.64 -3.23
C GLN A 472 -11.57 -12.43 -3.16
N ASP A 473 -11.70 -13.75 -3.29
CA ASP A 473 -10.59 -14.68 -3.48
C ASP A 473 -9.56 -14.69 -2.35
N GLY A 474 -9.94 -14.28 -1.13
CA GLY A 474 -9.11 -14.37 0.09
C GLY A 474 -8.64 -15.78 0.47
N SER A 475 -9.20 -16.81 -0.19
CA SER A 475 -8.79 -18.22 -0.10
C SER A 475 -8.34 -18.81 -1.45
N SER A 476 -8.10 -17.99 -2.47
CA SER A 476 -7.77 -18.46 -3.82
C SER A 476 -6.57 -17.73 -4.39
N ASP A 477 -6.53 -16.40 -4.36
CA ASP A 477 -5.46 -15.63 -4.97
C ASP A 477 -5.11 -14.34 -4.21
N GLY A 478 -4.08 -13.66 -4.68
CA GLY A 478 -3.72 -12.37 -4.14
C GLY A 478 -2.47 -11.80 -4.79
N ALA A 479 -2.07 -10.66 -4.27
CA ALA A 479 -0.87 -10.00 -4.73
C ALA A 479 -0.21 -9.15 -3.64
N LEU A 480 1.09 -8.95 -3.81
CA LEU A 480 1.87 -7.94 -3.09
C LEU A 480 2.37 -6.87 -4.08
N GLY A 481 1.98 -5.62 -3.85
CA GLY A 481 2.35 -4.48 -4.68
C GLY A 481 3.81 -4.07 -4.53
N SER A 482 4.39 -3.54 -5.62
CA SER A 482 5.69 -2.87 -5.63
C SER A 482 5.55 -1.39 -5.99
N SER A 483 6.59 -0.60 -5.75
CA SER A 483 6.66 0.80 -6.18
C SER A 483 6.83 0.96 -7.70
N THR A 484 7.23 -0.09 -8.42
CA THR A 484 7.58 0.01 -9.84
C THR A 484 6.36 -0.12 -10.74
N PHE A 485 6.27 0.77 -11.72
CA PHE A 485 5.27 0.72 -12.78
C PHE A 485 5.94 0.34 -14.10
N SER A 486 5.50 -0.75 -14.73
CA SER A 486 6.10 -1.25 -15.96
C SER A 486 5.85 -0.33 -17.14
N VAL A 487 6.84 -0.24 -18.02
CA VAL A 487 6.77 0.41 -19.33
C VAL A 487 6.91 -0.62 -20.44
N GLY A 488 6.18 -0.40 -21.53
CA GLY A 488 6.28 -1.26 -22.71
C GLY A 488 7.38 -0.87 -23.67
N ALA A 489 7.97 -1.86 -24.34
CA ALA A 489 8.75 -1.62 -25.57
C ALA A 489 7.80 -1.17 -26.70
N SER A 490 8.27 -0.31 -27.60
CA SER A 490 7.46 0.21 -28.71
C SER A 490 6.87 -0.93 -29.54
N GLY A 491 5.54 -1.02 -29.61
CA GLY A 491 4.84 -2.00 -30.46
C GLY A 491 4.47 -3.34 -29.79
N SER A 492 4.90 -3.63 -28.57
CA SER A 492 4.38 -4.76 -27.78
C SER A 492 3.15 -4.31 -26.98
N GLY A 493 2.07 -5.08 -27.08
CA GLY A 493 0.70 -4.70 -26.68
C GLY A 493 0.43 -4.36 -25.19
N PRO A 494 -0.85 -4.24 -24.80
CA PRO A 494 -1.38 -3.46 -23.68
C PRO A 494 -1.15 -4.03 -22.25
N TRP A 495 -0.06 -4.76 -22.01
CA TRP A 495 0.14 -5.57 -20.79
C TRP A 495 0.88 -4.87 -19.63
N TYR A 496 1.18 -3.58 -19.76
CA TYR A 496 2.04 -2.88 -18.80
C TYR A 496 1.23 -2.14 -17.72
N GLY A 497 1.72 -2.14 -16.49
CA GLY A 497 1.06 -1.57 -15.32
C GLY A 497 1.95 -1.71 -14.07
N PRO A 498 1.43 -1.39 -12.88
CA PRO A 498 2.06 -1.70 -11.60
C PRO A 498 2.65 -3.10 -11.59
N ARG A 499 3.90 -3.24 -11.14
CA ARG A 499 4.51 -4.54 -10.87
C ARG A 499 4.24 -4.97 -9.44
N GLY A 500 4.33 -6.26 -9.21
CA GLY A 500 4.13 -6.89 -7.92
C GLY A 500 4.27 -8.39 -8.03
N LEU A 501 4.22 -9.05 -6.88
CA LEU A 501 4.16 -10.50 -6.80
C LEU A 501 2.70 -10.93 -6.91
N GLY A 502 2.33 -11.59 -8.00
CA GLY A 502 1.02 -12.24 -8.14
C GLY A 502 1.11 -13.71 -7.72
N TYR A 503 0.09 -14.21 -7.04
CA TYR A 503 0.04 -15.62 -6.65
C TYR A 503 -1.38 -16.17 -6.57
N ILE A 504 -1.49 -17.46 -6.89
CA ILE A 504 -2.73 -18.22 -6.84
C ILE A 504 -2.46 -19.48 -6.06
N SER A 505 -3.32 -19.82 -5.11
CA SER A 505 -3.32 -21.07 -4.36
C SER A 505 -4.75 -21.58 -4.21
N ASP A 506 -5.36 -21.92 -5.35
CA ASP A 506 -6.78 -22.28 -5.46
C ASP A 506 -6.96 -23.81 -5.59
N PRO A 507 -7.30 -24.52 -4.49
CA PRO A 507 -7.57 -25.96 -4.54
C PRO A 507 -8.89 -26.31 -5.26
N GLY A 508 -9.82 -25.36 -5.41
CA GLY A 508 -11.14 -25.59 -6.01
C GLY A 508 -11.11 -25.60 -7.54
N ASN A 509 -10.11 -24.97 -8.15
CA ASN A 509 -9.95 -24.91 -9.59
C ASN A 509 -9.28 -26.19 -10.14
N VAL A 510 -10.04 -27.28 -10.14
CA VAL A 510 -9.67 -28.54 -10.79
C VAL A 510 -10.32 -28.62 -12.17
N LYS A 511 -9.53 -28.75 -13.24
CA LYS A 511 -10.10 -29.12 -14.55
C LYS A 511 -10.63 -30.56 -14.45
N GLU A 512 -11.72 -30.87 -15.15
CA GLU A 512 -12.53 -32.11 -15.03
C GLU A 512 -11.79 -33.47 -15.21
N THR A 513 -10.47 -33.50 -15.37
CA THR A 513 -9.68 -34.74 -15.45
C THR A 513 -9.16 -35.18 -14.07
N ALA A 514 -9.21 -36.49 -13.83
CA ALA A 514 -9.03 -37.15 -12.52
C ALA A 514 -7.66 -37.04 -11.82
N ASN A 515 -6.73 -36.18 -12.29
CA ASN A 515 -5.36 -36.07 -11.79
C ASN A 515 -4.90 -34.62 -11.46
N ASN A 516 -5.83 -33.67 -11.30
CA ASN A 516 -5.48 -32.27 -11.03
C ASN A 516 -5.57 -31.94 -9.52
N PHE A 517 -4.60 -31.18 -9.00
CA PHE A 517 -4.48 -30.86 -7.57
C PHE A 517 -4.90 -29.41 -7.22
N GLY A 518 -5.45 -28.65 -8.16
CA GLY A 518 -5.78 -27.22 -8.03
C GLY A 518 -4.85 -26.33 -8.84
N TRP A 519 -5.03 -25.01 -8.77
CA TRP A 519 -4.20 -24.01 -9.45
C TRP A 519 -3.19 -23.36 -8.50
N TYR A 520 -1.90 -23.49 -8.80
CA TYR A 520 -0.83 -22.92 -7.98
C TYR A 520 0.15 -22.12 -8.84
N THR A 521 0.33 -20.84 -8.51
CA THR A 521 1.26 -19.94 -9.21
C THR A 521 1.94 -19.00 -8.23
N MET A 522 3.22 -18.73 -8.49
CA MET A 522 3.98 -17.61 -7.91
C MET A 522 4.66 -16.88 -9.06
N ASN A 523 4.11 -15.73 -9.42
CA ASN A 523 4.57 -14.94 -10.54
C ASN A 523 5.21 -13.63 -10.06
N SER A 524 6.53 -13.59 -10.13
CA SER A 524 7.35 -12.46 -9.74
C SER A 524 7.59 -11.47 -10.88
N VAL A 525 7.01 -11.63 -12.07
CA VAL A 525 7.23 -10.72 -13.22
C VAL A 525 5.97 -10.04 -13.75
N SER A 526 4.77 -10.52 -13.39
CA SER A 526 3.53 -9.89 -13.79
C SER A 526 2.61 -9.71 -12.58
N HIS A 527 2.40 -8.46 -12.19
CA HIS A 527 1.15 -8.09 -11.56
C HIS A 527 0.27 -7.56 -12.68
N ASP A 528 -0.73 -8.34 -13.07
CA ASP A 528 -1.73 -7.98 -14.10
C ASP A 528 -2.72 -6.91 -13.58
N GLY A 529 -2.26 -6.10 -12.62
CA GLY A 529 -3.08 -5.14 -11.90
C GLY A 529 -3.17 -3.86 -12.69
N ASN A 530 -4.39 -3.47 -13.01
CA ASN A 530 -4.61 -2.07 -13.28
C ASN A 530 -4.39 -1.29 -11.97
N THR A 531 -4.04 -0.01 -12.02
CA THR A 531 -3.79 0.77 -10.79
C THR A 531 -5.00 0.85 -9.85
N HIS A 532 -6.20 0.58 -10.36
CA HIS A 532 -7.48 0.70 -9.66
C HIS A 532 -7.86 -0.53 -8.82
N GLU A 533 -7.23 -1.67 -9.06
CA GLU A 533 -7.33 -2.83 -8.19
C GLU A 533 -6.39 -2.66 -6.99
N THR A 534 -6.50 -3.53 -6.00
CA THR A 534 -5.67 -3.45 -4.79
C THR A 534 -4.76 -4.64 -4.64
N ALA A 535 -3.65 -4.41 -3.96
CA ALA A 535 -2.78 -5.47 -3.48
C ALA A 535 -2.43 -5.24 -2.00
N GLY A 536 -1.97 -6.30 -1.33
CA GLY A 536 -1.29 -6.16 -0.05
C GLY A 536 0.09 -5.52 -0.24
N ILE A 537 0.71 -5.06 0.84
CA ILE A 537 2.07 -4.53 0.83
C ILE A 537 2.91 -5.30 1.84
N ARG A 538 4.10 -5.75 1.42
CA ARG A 538 5.10 -6.26 2.35
C ARG A 538 6.32 -5.36 2.29
N CYS A 539 6.51 -4.60 3.36
CA CYS A 539 7.56 -3.59 3.41
C CYS A 539 8.94 -4.24 3.56
N ILE A 540 9.93 -3.57 2.99
CA ILE A 540 11.35 -3.83 3.23
C ILE A 540 11.94 -2.69 4.07
N LYS A 541 13.00 -2.97 4.82
CA LYS A 541 13.78 -1.93 5.47
C LYS A 541 14.31 -1.01 4.38
N ASP A 542 14.11 0.29 4.53
CA ASP A 542 14.47 1.24 3.47
C ASP A 542 15.99 1.22 3.27
N PRO A 543 16.49 0.92 2.05
CA PRO A 543 17.90 1.04 1.71
C PRO A 543 18.48 2.43 2.02
N ASN A 544 17.62 3.45 2.10
CA ASN A 544 17.99 4.82 2.44
C ASN A 544 17.71 5.20 3.90
N ASN A 545 17.48 4.23 4.78
CA ASN A 545 17.14 4.47 6.18
C ASN A 545 18.16 5.38 6.90
N ALA A 546 19.45 5.23 6.62
CA ALA A 546 20.50 6.07 7.22
C ALA A 546 20.39 7.57 6.87
N TYR A 547 19.60 7.91 5.84
CA TYR A 547 19.35 9.28 5.41
C TYR A 547 18.00 9.81 5.91
N MET A 548 17.23 9.01 6.65
CA MET A 548 15.96 9.44 7.21
C MET A 548 16.20 10.31 8.45
N PRO A 549 15.59 11.50 8.53
CA PRO A 549 15.67 12.36 9.70
C PRO A 549 15.18 11.67 10.98
N ALA A 550 15.98 11.73 12.05
CA ALA A 550 15.61 11.16 13.35
C ALA A 550 14.31 11.74 13.93
N VAL A 551 13.92 12.95 13.52
CA VAL A 551 12.65 13.58 13.93
C VAL A 551 11.41 12.84 13.41
N PHE A 552 11.56 11.92 12.45
CA PHE A 552 10.48 11.05 11.97
C PHE A 552 10.27 9.80 12.82
N GLU A 553 11.16 9.53 13.79
CA GLU A 553 10.93 8.49 14.77
C GLU A 553 9.62 8.72 15.54
N THR A 554 8.90 7.64 15.80
CA THR A 554 7.64 7.72 16.54
C THR A 554 7.88 8.19 17.97
N GLN A 555 7.15 9.23 18.36
CA GLN A 555 7.12 9.71 19.74
C GLN A 555 5.98 9.01 20.46
N PHE A 556 6.28 8.38 21.58
CA PHE A 556 5.30 7.64 22.37
C PHE A 556 4.82 8.41 23.59
N ILE A 557 3.64 8.04 24.08
CA ILE A 557 3.06 8.56 25.30
C ILE A 557 3.42 7.59 26.42
N SER A 558 4.25 8.03 27.36
CA SER A 558 4.62 7.22 28.53
C SER A 558 3.38 6.76 29.29
N THR A 559 3.33 5.49 29.66
CA THR A 559 2.36 5.00 30.62
C THR A 559 2.62 5.69 31.96
N PRO A 560 1.63 6.36 32.59
CA PRO A 560 1.75 6.78 33.99
C PRO A 560 2.12 5.56 34.85
N ASN A 561 2.69 5.74 36.04
CA ASN A 561 2.95 4.59 36.93
C ASN A 561 1.63 3.82 37.19
N GLU A 562 1.38 2.77 36.40
CA GLU A 562 0.23 1.89 36.55
C GLU A 562 0.50 0.99 37.75
N GLU A 563 -0.53 0.76 38.56
CA GLU A 563 -0.47 -0.16 39.69
C GLU A 563 -0.24 -1.62 39.23
N TYR A 564 -0.56 -1.94 37.97
CA TYR A 564 -0.53 -3.30 37.40
C TYR A 564 0.08 -3.35 35.99
N SER A 565 0.82 -4.42 35.68
CA SER A 565 1.46 -4.60 34.37
C SER A 565 0.47 -4.98 33.25
N LEU A 566 0.80 -4.72 31.98
CA LEU A 566 0.00 -5.18 30.83
C LEU A 566 -0.21 -6.71 30.84
N ALA A 567 0.80 -7.48 31.25
CA ALA A 567 0.68 -8.93 31.39
C ALA A 567 -0.35 -9.33 32.45
N THR A 568 -0.39 -8.60 33.57
CA THR A 568 -1.41 -8.76 34.62
C THR A 568 -2.80 -8.44 34.08
N LEU A 569 -2.97 -7.31 33.40
CA LEU A 569 -4.26 -6.92 32.81
C LEU A 569 -4.75 -7.92 31.75
N LYS A 570 -3.85 -8.42 30.88
CA LYS A 570 -4.18 -9.46 29.89
C LYS A 570 -4.55 -10.79 30.53
N SER A 571 -4.00 -11.11 31.71
CA SER A 571 -4.40 -12.29 32.48
C SER A 571 -5.80 -12.10 33.06
N TRP A 572 -6.04 -10.97 33.74
CA TRP A 572 -7.33 -10.70 34.38
C TRP A 572 -8.47 -10.53 33.40
N ALA A 573 -8.22 -10.02 32.19
CA ALA A 573 -9.23 -9.95 31.14
C ALA A 573 -9.75 -11.34 30.69
N LYS A 574 -9.05 -12.42 31.04
CA LYS A 574 -9.48 -13.81 30.81
C LYS A 574 -10.21 -14.41 32.01
N ASP A 575 -10.19 -13.75 33.16
CA ASP A 575 -10.89 -14.21 34.35
C ASP A 575 -12.41 -14.10 34.14
N PRO A 576 -13.21 -14.96 34.78
CA PRO A 576 -14.66 -14.91 34.62
C PRO A 576 -15.22 -13.57 35.12
N ASN A 577 -15.96 -12.89 34.25
CA ASN A 577 -16.64 -11.62 34.56
C ASN A 577 -18.03 -11.84 35.19
N SER A 578 -18.31 -13.06 35.67
CA SER A 578 -19.59 -13.47 36.24
C SER A 578 -19.33 -14.32 37.46
N TYR A 579 -19.85 -13.90 38.59
CA TYR A 579 -19.71 -14.57 39.88
C TYR A 579 -21.07 -15.12 40.30
N VAL A 580 -21.11 -16.38 40.70
CA VAL A 580 -22.29 -17.00 41.31
C VAL A 580 -22.16 -16.81 42.82
N GLU A 581 -23.04 -16.01 43.40
CA GLU A 581 -23.19 -15.91 44.85
C GLU A 581 -24.16 -17.00 45.31
N TYR A 582 -23.65 -17.96 46.11
CA TYR A 582 -24.50 -18.90 46.81
C TYR A 582 -24.95 -18.26 48.13
N THR A 583 -26.20 -17.83 48.21
CA THR A 583 -26.79 -17.43 49.49
C THR A 583 -27.32 -18.68 50.21
N ASN A 584 -26.85 -18.90 51.43
CA ASN A 584 -27.35 -19.94 52.34
C ASN A 584 -28.77 -19.64 52.82
#